data_AF-A0A354GZL0-F1
#
_entry.id   AF-A0A354GZL0-F1
#
_cell.length_a   1.000
_cell.length_b   1.000
_cell.length_c   1.000
_cell.angle_alpha   90.00
_cell.angle_beta   90.00
_cell.angle_gamma   90.00
#
_symmetry.space_group_name_H-M   'P 1'
#
loop_
_entity.id
_entity.type
_entity.pdbx_description
1 polymer ?
#
loop_
_entity_poly.entity_id
_entity_poly.type
_entity_poly.pdbx_seq_one_letter_code
_entity_poly.pdbx_strand_id
1 'polypeptide(L)' 'MSTALPVIPSADSDDYPSLSALNHLLFCPRRCALLRVEGIWLDNVHTTAGTLDHRRVHAERDGD' A
#
# COMPACT_ATOMS: atom_id res chain seq x y z
N MET A 1 22.66 -26.69 14.18
CA MET A 1 22.40 -25.79 13.04
C MET A 1 22.11 -24.42 13.63
N SER A 2 23.00 -23.46 13.41
CA SER A 2 22.85 -22.10 13.96
C SER A 2 21.78 -21.39 13.14
N THR A 3 20.58 -21.26 13.69
CA THR A 3 19.55 -20.38 13.15
C THR A 3 20.00 -18.95 13.39
N ALA A 4 20.39 -18.25 12.31
CA ALA A 4 20.59 -16.82 12.38
C ALA A 4 19.30 -16.19 12.92
N LEU A 5 19.43 -15.36 13.95
CA LEU A 5 18.33 -14.55 14.46
C LEU A 5 17.80 -13.69 13.30
N PRO A 6 16.47 -13.50 13.20
CA PRO A 6 15.91 -12.62 12.18
C PRO A 6 16.54 -11.24 12.35
N VAL A 7 17.24 -10.76 11.32
CA VAL A 7 17.67 -9.38 11.23
C VAL A 7 16.38 -8.57 11.16
N ILE A 8 15.99 -7.95 12.28
CA ILE A 8 14.90 -7.00 12.31
C ILE A 8 15.45 -5.74 11.64
N PRO A 9 14.89 -5.33 10.49
CA PRO A 9 15.32 -4.11 9.84
C PRO A 9 15.14 -2.92 10.79
N SER A 10 16.06 -1.95 10.74
CA SER A 10 15.93 -0.68 11.49
C SER A 10 14.56 -0.04 11.20
N ALA A 11 13.98 0.69 12.16
CA ALA A 11 12.64 1.27 12.02
C ALA A 11 12.49 2.18 10.78
N ASP A 12 13.59 2.79 10.34
CA ASP A 12 13.65 3.67 9.17
C ASP A 12 14.09 2.95 7.88
N SER A 13 14.07 1.62 7.86
CA SER A 13 14.44 0.85 6.67
C SER A 13 13.27 0.74 5.69
N ASP A 14 13.56 0.99 4.41
CA ASP A 14 12.65 0.74 3.29
C ASP A 14 12.44 -0.77 3.01
N ASP A 15 13.00 -1.64 3.84
CA ASP A 15 12.86 -3.10 3.76
C ASP A 15 11.45 -3.56 4.17
N TYR A 16 10.68 -2.71 4.85
CA TYR A 16 9.31 -3.04 5.24
C TYR A 16 8.32 -2.86 4.08
N PRO A 17 7.41 -3.83 3.87
CA PRO A 17 6.33 -3.65 2.91
C PRO A 17 5.40 -2.53 3.36
N SER A 18 4.89 -1.76 2.40
CA SER A 18 3.84 -0.78 2.68
C SER A 18 2.61 -1.43 3.33
N LEU A 19 1.88 -0.68 4.15
CA LEU A 19 0.68 -1.19 4.84
C LEU A 19 -0.35 -1.78 3.86
N SER A 20 -0.49 -1.17 2.67
CA SER A 20 -1.33 -1.70 1.59
C SER A 20 -0.86 -3.09 1.10
N ALA A 21 0.44 -3.36 1.03
CA ALA A 21 0.96 -4.69 0.66
C ALA A 21 0.53 -5.74 1.68
N LEU A 22 0.66 -5.42 2.98
CA LEU A 22 0.27 -6.34 4.05
C LEU A 22 -1.22 -6.64 3.99
N ASN A 23 -2.06 -5.62 3.80
CA ASN A 23 -3.51 -5.81 3.64
C ASN A 23 -3.84 -6.72 2.45
N HIS A 24 -3.24 -6.48 1.28
CA HIS A 24 -3.46 -7.32 0.09
C HIS A 24 -3.02 -8.76 0.30
N LEU A 25 -1.88 -8.98 0.97
CA LEU A 25 -1.37 -10.31 1.27
C LEU A 25 -2.32 -11.08 2.20
N LEU A 26 -2.79 -10.43 3.28
CA LEU A 26 -3.74 -11.03 4.24
C LEU A 26 -5.12 -11.30 3.64
N PHE A 27 -5.59 -10.46 2.72
CA PHE A 27 -6.87 -10.67 2.04
C PHE A 27 -6.79 -11.78 0.99
N CYS A 28 -5.81 -11.72 0.08
CA CYS A 28 -5.63 -12.73 -0.96
C CYS A 28 -4.21 -12.68 -1.57
N PRO A 29 -3.35 -13.70 -1.34
CA PRO A 29 -1.99 -13.73 -1.89
C PRO A 29 -1.93 -13.64 -3.42
N ARG A 30 -2.86 -14.31 -4.13
CA ARG A 30 -2.95 -14.22 -5.59
C ARG A 30 -3.22 -12.80 -6.06
N ARG A 31 -4.15 -12.08 -5.40
CA ARG A 31 -4.42 -10.67 -5.70
C ARG A 31 -3.20 -9.81 -5.41
N CYS A 32 -2.51 -10.04 -4.29
CA CYS A 32 -1.29 -9.30 -3.96
C CYS A 32 -0.22 -9.43 -5.06
N ALA A 33 0.02 -10.64 -5.58
CA ALA A 33 0.95 -10.87 -6.69
C ALA A 33 0.54 -10.11 -7.97
N LEU A 34 -0.74 -10.17 -8.36
CA LEU A 34 -1.23 -9.41 -9.51
C LEU A 34 -0.98 -7.90 -9.37
N LEU A 35 -1.26 -7.35 -8.20
CA LEU A 35 -1.12 -5.90 -7.95
C LEU A 35 0.35 -5.45 -7.83
N ARG A 36 1.18 -6.23 -7.14
CA ARG A 36 2.52 -5.80 -6.70
C ARG A 36 3.67 -6.36 -7.52
N VAL A 37 3.49 -7.53 -8.12
CA VAL A 37 4.50 -8.19 -8.97
C VAL A 37 4.17 -7.93 -10.44
N GLU A 38 2.92 -8.19 -10.85
CA GLU A 38 2.49 -8.06 -12.24
C GLU A 38 2.05 -6.63 -12.61
N GLY A 39 1.88 -5.73 -11.62
CA GLY A 39 1.45 -4.34 -11.84
C GLY A 39 0.01 -4.20 -12.37
N ILE A 40 -0.82 -5.24 -12.21
CA ILE A 40 -2.21 -5.26 -12.67
C ILE A 40 -3.10 -4.62 -11.58
N TRP A 41 -3.61 -3.42 -11.87
CA TRP A 41 -4.48 -2.67 -10.97
C TRP A 41 -5.82 -2.31 -11.63
N LEU A 42 -6.91 -2.44 -10.88
CA LEU A 42 -8.22 -1.93 -11.24
C LEU A 42 -8.87 -1.28 -10.03
N ASP A 43 -9.22 0.00 -10.16
CA ASP A 43 -9.93 0.74 -9.13
C ASP A 43 -11.38 0.28 -9.03
N ASN A 44 -11.84 0.09 -7.79
CA ASN A 44 -13.26 -0.08 -7.50
C ASN A 44 -13.88 1.26 -7.11
N VAL A 45 -15.20 1.25 -6.91
CA VAL A 45 -15.96 2.44 -6.51
C VAL A 45 -15.45 3.08 -5.21
N HIS A 46 -15.01 2.29 -4.24
CA HIS A 46 -14.51 2.79 -2.95
C HIS A 46 -13.14 3.45 -3.07
N THR A 47 -12.22 2.84 -3.83
CA THR A 47 -10.89 3.43 -4.09
C THR A 47 -11.02 4.73 -4.86
N THR A 48 -11.91 4.76 -5.85
CA THR A 48 -12.19 5.97 -6.65
C THR A 48 -12.79 7.08 -5.77
N ALA A 49 -13.79 6.75 -4.95
CA ALA A 49 -14.42 7.70 -4.04
C ALA A 49 -13.43 8.32 -3.04
N GLY A 50 -12.62 7.48 -2.38
CA GLY A 50 -11.60 7.96 -1.45
C GLY A 50 -10.57 8.87 -2.13
N THR A 51 -10.17 8.54 -3.37
CA THR A 51 -9.27 9.40 -4.15
C THR A 51 -9.87 10.77 -4.41
N LEU A 52 -11.17 10.84 -4.75
CA LEU A 52 -11.86 12.11 -4.97
C LEU A 52 -11.95 12.93 -3.68
N ASP A 53 -12.25 12.30 -2.55
CA ASP A 53 -12.33 12.97 -1.25
C ASP A 53 -10.96 13.56 -0.84
N HIS A 54 -9.88 12.79 -0.98
CA HIS A 54 -8.53 13.29 -0.72
C HIS A 54 -8.19 14.48 -1.63
N ARG A 55 -8.47 14.40 -2.94
CA ARG A 55 -8.25 15.51 -3.88
C ARG A 55 -9.01 16.77 -3.46
N ARG A 56 -10.26 16.62 -3.01
CA ARG A 56 -11.08 17.74 -2.55
C ARG A 56 -10.50 18.41 -1.31
N VAL A 57 -9.99 17.63 -0.34
CA VAL A 57 -9.41 18.15 0.90
C VAL A 57 -8.04 18.80 0.67
N HIS A 58 -7.26 18.25 -0.27
CA HIS A 58 -5.93 18.77 -0.61
C HIS A 58 -5.95 19.89 -1.65
N ALA A 59 -7.08 20.14 -2.32
CA ALA A 59 -7.23 21.31 -3.17
C ALA A 59 -7.11 22.56 -2.28
N GLU A 60 -6.05 23.35 -2.49
CA GLU A 60 -5.95 24.67 -1.89
C GLU A 60 -7.18 25.48 -2.30
N ARG A 61 -7.77 26.19 -1.34
CA ARG A 61 -8.84 27.14 -1.65
C ARG A 61 -8.18 28.36 -2.29
N ASP A 62 -8.05 28.35 -3.60
CA ASP A 62 -7.66 29.55 -4.35
C ASP A 62 -8.69 30.66 -4.11
N GLY A 63 -8.32 31.66 -3.31
CA GLY A 63 -8.84 33.03 -3.32
C GLY A 63 -10.27 33.27 -2.82
N ASP A 64 -10.38 33.85 -1.62
CA ASP A 64 -11.25 35.02 -1.39
C ASP A 64 -10.36 36.26 -1.40
#